data_AF-A0A952E6L0-F1
#
_entry.id   AF-A0A952E6L0-F1
#
_cell.length_a   1.000
_cell.length_b   1.000
_cell.length_c   1.000
_cell.angle_alpha   90.00
_cell.angle_beta   90.00
_cell.angle_gamma   90.00
#
_symmetry.space_group_name_H-M   'P 1'
#
loop_
_entity.id
_entity.type
_entity.pdbx_description
1 polymer ?
#
loop_
_entity_poly.entity_id
_entity_poly.type
_entity_poly.pdbx_seq_one_letter_code
_entity_poly.pdbx_strand_id
1 'polypeptide(L)'
;MKKTIIILLLSGLLTGCGAVKGLEARANRNQLDNLKVGMTTDQVRRAMGRPYKSEFWGNKQMWFYITDWQSDGKTTPDEMTPLVFENDILLGWGNKFLAGSSRKKSWW
;
A
#
# COMPACT_ATOMS: atom_id res chain seq x y z
N MET A 1 -17.85 12.75 43.06
CA MET A 1 -18.81 12.60 41.93
C MET A 1 -18.42 13.41 40.69
N LYS A 2 -17.91 14.66 40.80
CA LYS A 2 -17.48 15.46 39.62
C LYS A 2 -16.15 15.00 38.99
N LYS A 3 -15.23 14.44 39.77
CA LYS A 3 -13.91 13.96 39.29
C LYS A 3 -14.00 12.63 38.54
N THR A 4 -14.99 11.80 38.85
CA THR A 4 -15.19 10.49 38.21
C THR A 4 -15.78 10.60 36.79
N ILE A 5 -16.53 11.67 36.52
CA ILE A 5 -17.11 11.96 35.18
C ILE A 5 -16.03 12.39 34.18
N ILE A 6 -14.95 13.04 34.64
CA ILE A 6 -13.84 13.49 33.79
C ILE A 6 -13.01 12.29 33.28
N ILE A 7 -12.95 11.20 34.03
CA ILE A 7 -12.17 10.00 33.67
C ILE A 7 -12.85 9.18 32.56
N LEU A 8 -14.18 9.24 32.44
CA LEU A 8 -14.95 8.52 31.41
C LEU A 8 -14.91 9.19 30.03
N LEU A 9 -14.46 10.43 29.92
CA LEU A 9 -14.31 11.13 28.64
C LEU A 9 -12.93 10.92 27.99
N LEU A 10 -11.93 10.42 28.73
CA LEU A 10 -10.59 10.14 28.20
C LEU A 10 -10.41 8.71 27.66
N SER A 11 -11.34 7.79 27.95
CA SER A 11 -11.23 6.37 27.58
C SER A 11 -11.73 6.04 26.17
N GLY A 12 -12.24 7.01 25.41
CA GLY A 12 -12.81 6.79 24.06
C GLY A 12 -11.81 6.67 22.90
N LEU A 13 -10.51 6.90 23.13
CA LEU A 13 -9.51 7.03 22.06
C LEU A 13 -8.76 5.73 21.68
N LEU A 14 -9.09 4.59 22.28
CA LEU A 14 -8.38 3.32 22.04
C LEU A 14 -8.99 2.45 20.93
N THR A 15 -9.90 2.98 20.12
CA THR A 15 -10.52 2.22 19.02
C THR A 15 -9.60 2.11 17.80
N GLY A 16 -8.76 1.07 17.81
CA GLY A 16 -8.57 0.17 16.68
C GLY A 16 -7.72 0.65 15.50
N CYS A 17 -6.41 0.39 15.55
CA CYS A 17 -5.50 0.48 14.40
C CYS A 17 -5.99 -0.34 13.17
N GLY A 18 -6.78 -1.40 13.37
CA GLY A 18 -7.34 -2.22 12.29
C GLY A 18 -8.34 -1.48 11.40
N ALA A 19 -9.16 -0.58 11.94
CA ALA A 19 -10.08 0.22 11.13
C ALA A 19 -9.31 1.17 10.20
N VAL A 20 -8.17 1.68 10.67
CA VAL A 20 -7.30 2.58 9.90
C VAL A 20 -6.71 1.87 8.67
N LYS A 21 -6.27 0.62 8.81
CA LYS A 21 -5.70 -0.15 7.70
C LYS A 21 -6.72 -0.50 6.61
N GLY A 22 -7.96 -0.83 6.99
CA GLY A 22 -9.03 -1.05 6.01
C GLY A 22 -9.37 0.22 5.21
N LEU A 23 -9.35 1.38 5.86
CA LEU A 23 -9.53 2.68 5.19
C LEU A 23 -8.35 3.01 4.27
N GLU A 24 -7.12 2.79 4.72
CA GLU A 24 -5.90 2.94 3.92
C GLU A 24 -5.96 2.05 2.66
N ALA A 25 -6.29 0.77 2.82
CA ALA A 25 -6.42 -0.19 1.72
C ALA A 25 -7.42 0.30 0.67
N ARG A 26 -8.59 0.78 1.11
CA ARG A 26 -9.62 1.35 0.22
C ARG A 26 -9.14 2.62 -0.48
N ALA A 27 -8.48 3.53 0.22
CA ALA A 27 -7.96 4.75 -0.37
C ALA A 27 -6.89 4.46 -1.42
N ASN A 28 -5.94 3.57 -1.12
CA ASN A 28 -4.90 3.14 -2.05
C ASN A 28 -5.50 2.49 -3.30
N ARG A 29 -6.48 1.57 -3.14
CA ARG A 29 -7.19 0.98 -4.29
C ARG A 29 -7.79 2.03 -5.21
N ASN A 30 -8.49 3.02 -4.65
CA ASN A 30 -9.10 4.09 -5.44
C ASN A 30 -8.05 4.95 -6.16
N GLN A 31 -6.87 5.17 -5.58
CA GLN A 31 -5.82 5.97 -6.22
C GLN A 31 -5.12 5.22 -7.36
N LEU A 32 -5.13 3.88 -7.36
CA LEU A 32 -4.56 3.10 -8.46
C LEU A 32 -5.22 3.42 -9.81
N ASP A 33 -6.51 3.74 -9.82
CA ASP A 33 -7.25 4.09 -11.04
C ASP A 33 -6.75 5.38 -11.71
N ASN A 34 -6.09 6.24 -10.93
CA ASN A 34 -5.51 7.48 -11.43
C ASN A 34 -4.10 7.29 -12.01
N LEU A 35 -3.48 6.13 -11.80
CA LEU A 35 -2.14 5.85 -12.28
C LEU A 35 -2.13 5.55 -13.78
N LYS A 36 -1.05 5.98 -14.43
CA LYS A 36 -0.79 5.69 -15.83
C LYS A 36 0.64 5.22 -15.99
N VAL A 37 0.85 4.20 -16.81
CA VAL A 37 2.19 3.81 -17.26
C VAL A 37 2.88 5.04 -17.85
N GLY A 38 4.16 5.24 -17.53
CA GLY A 38 4.91 6.43 -17.93
C GLY A 38 4.94 7.55 -16.89
N MET A 39 4.14 7.49 -15.82
CA MET A 39 4.22 8.47 -14.73
C MET A 39 5.57 8.39 -14.02
N THR A 40 6.09 9.54 -13.58
CA THR A 40 7.33 9.58 -12.77
C THR A 40 7.09 9.10 -11.35
N THR A 41 8.14 8.64 -10.66
CA THR A 41 8.11 8.30 -9.23
C THR A 41 7.52 9.44 -8.38
N ASP A 42 7.83 10.70 -8.70
CA ASP A 42 7.24 11.88 -8.05
C ASP A 42 5.73 12.04 -8.30
N GLN A 43 5.27 11.84 -9.54
CA GLN A 43 3.84 11.89 -9.86
C GLN A 43 3.08 10.80 -9.11
N VAL A 44 3.63 9.58 -9.10
CA VAL A 44 3.04 8.46 -8.36
C VAL A 44 3.08 8.71 -6.85
N ARG A 45 4.16 9.28 -6.31
CA ARG A 45 4.28 9.63 -4.89
C ARG A 45 3.25 10.67 -4.46
N ARG A 46 2.97 11.66 -5.32
CA ARG A 46 1.92 12.65 -5.07
C ARG A 46 0.51 12.05 -5.11
N ALA A 47 0.27 11.07 -6.00
CA ALA A 47 -1.03 10.43 -6.14
C ALA A 47 -1.31 9.40 -5.03
N MET A 48 -0.32 8.54 -4.73
CA MET A 48 -0.48 7.38 -3.85
C MET A 48 -0.04 7.65 -2.41
N GLY A 49 0.76 8.70 -2.17
CA GLY A 49 1.41 8.90 -0.87
C GLY A 49 2.62 7.98 -0.66
N ARG A 50 3.06 7.82 0.59
CA ARG A 50 4.23 7.00 0.92
C ARG A 50 3.85 5.51 0.84
N PRO A 51 4.63 4.65 0.18
CA PRO A 51 4.36 3.22 0.16
C PRO A 51 4.58 2.60 1.55
N TYR A 52 3.91 1.47 1.79
CA TYR A 52 4.11 0.66 2.98
C TYR A 52 5.54 0.08 3.01
N LYS A 53 6.01 -0.39 1.85
CA LYS A 53 7.35 -0.95 1.68
C LYS A 53 7.93 -0.54 0.32
N SER A 54 9.24 -0.36 0.26
CA SER A 54 9.98 -0.14 -0.99
C SER A 54 11.16 -1.11 -1.04
N GLU A 55 11.37 -1.72 -2.21
CA GLU A 55 12.48 -2.64 -2.47
C GLU A 55 13.09 -2.36 -3.85
N PHE A 56 14.32 -2.82 -4.06
CA PHE A 56 14.96 -2.83 -5.37
C PHE A 56 15.19 -4.27 -5.83
N TRP A 57 14.98 -4.50 -7.12
CA TRP A 57 15.25 -5.75 -7.79
C TRP A 57 16.07 -5.48 -9.06
N GLY A 58 17.40 -5.63 -8.96
CA GLY A 58 18.30 -5.23 -10.04
C GLY A 58 18.19 -3.72 -10.28
N ASN A 59 17.79 -3.33 -11.49
CA ASN A 59 17.57 -1.94 -11.89
C ASN A 59 16.12 -1.46 -11.69
N LYS A 60 15.23 -2.30 -11.14
CA LYS A 60 13.83 -1.96 -10.90
C LYS A 60 13.60 -1.59 -9.44
N GLN A 61 12.80 -0.56 -9.23
CA GLN A 61 12.28 -0.21 -7.92
C GLN A 61 10.85 -0.74 -7.78
N MET A 62 10.51 -1.30 -6.62
CA MET A 62 9.17 -1.80 -6.33
C MET A 62 8.61 -1.11 -5.10
N TRP A 63 7.42 -0.54 -5.21
CA TRP A 63 6.67 0.02 -4.09
C TRP A 63 5.45 -0.83 -3.80
N PHE A 64 5.25 -1.18 -2.54
CA PHE A 64 4.09 -1.98 -2.11
C PHE A 64 3.15 -1.08 -1.32
N TYR A 65 1.90 -1.06 -1.75
CA TYR A 65 0.80 -0.39 -1.05
C TYR A 65 -0.16 -1.44 -0.52
N ILE A 66 -0.63 -1.27 0.71
CA ILE A 66 -1.73 -2.06 1.24
C ILE A 66 -2.96 -1.72 0.40
N THR A 67 -3.54 -2.70 -0.27
CA THR A 67 -4.73 -2.54 -1.10
C THR A 67 -5.78 -3.59 -0.80
N ASP A 68 -5.56 -4.43 0.21
CA ASP A 68 -6.59 -5.17 0.90
C ASP A 68 -6.35 -5.18 2.40
N TRP A 69 -7.36 -5.56 3.18
CA TRP A 69 -7.22 -5.70 4.62
C TRP A 69 -8.08 -6.83 5.17
N GLN A 70 -7.41 -7.83 5.70
CA GLN A 70 -7.95 -8.93 6.46
C GLN A 70 -7.87 -8.56 7.94
N SER A 71 -8.98 -8.74 8.66
CA SER A 71 -9.06 -8.39 10.09
C SER A 71 -8.38 -9.44 10.99
N ASP A 72 -7.26 -10.01 10.56
CA ASP A 72 -6.49 -11.02 11.30
C ASP A 72 -5.30 -10.41 12.08
N GLY A 73 -5.10 -9.09 11.93
CA GLY A 73 -4.06 -8.32 12.62
C GLY A 73 -2.68 -8.36 11.96
N LYS A 74 -2.54 -9.04 10.82
CA LYS A 74 -1.28 -9.13 10.07
C LYS A 74 -1.41 -8.34 8.78
N THR A 75 -0.26 -7.95 8.21
CA THR A 75 -0.23 -7.41 6.85
C THR A 75 0.64 -8.33 6.03
N THR A 76 0.02 -9.03 5.08
CA THR A 76 0.66 -10.06 4.26
C THR A 76 0.80 -9.62 2.81
N PRO A 77 1.71 -10.23 2.03
CA PRO A 77 1.95 -9.81 0.65
C PRO A 77 0.73 -9.90 -0.29
N ASP A 78 -0.20 -10.81 -0.02
CA ASP A 78 -1.46 -10.97 -0.78
C ASP A 78 -2.44 -9.80 -0.60
N GLU A 79 -2.25 -8.99 0.44
CA GLU A 79 -3.01 -7.77 0.71
C GLU A 79 -2.36 -6.51 0.10
N MET A 80 -1.27 -6.68 -0.65
CA MET A 80 -0.51 -5.59 -1.21
C MET A 80 -0.56 -5.58 -2.74
N THR A 81 -0.55 -4.38 -3.31
CA THR A 81 -0.32 -4.18 -4.74
C THR A 81 1.09 -3.61 -4.96
N PRO A 82 1.95 -4.32 -5.69
CA PRO A 82 3.26 -3.83 -6.09
C PRO A 82 3.13 -2.89 -7.29
N LEU A 83 3.81 -1.75 -7.25
CA LEU A 83 4.07 -0.85 -8.38
C LEU A 83 5.54 -0.99 -8.75
N VAL A 84 5.83 -1.16 -10.03
CA VAL A 84 7.18 -1.40 -10.54
C VAL A 84 7.64 -0.20 -11.34
N PHE A 85 8.84 0.28 -11.04
CA PHE A 85 9.48 1.41 -11.70
C PHE A 85 10.83 1.01 -12.27
N GLU A 86 11.24 1.69 -13.33
CA GLU A 86 12.58 1.62 -13.89
C GLU A 86 12.95 3.01 -14.40
N ASN A 87 14.15 3.49 -14.07
CA ASN A 87 14.60 4.85 -14.39
C ASN A 87 13.59 5.95 -14.00
N ASP A 88 13.05 5.84 -12.78
CA ASP A 88 12.02 6.75 -12.22
C ASP A 88 10.68 6.77 -12.97
N ILE A 89 10.40 5.80 -13.84
CA ILE A 89 9.16 5.70 -14.60
C ILE A 89 8.34 4.48 -14.17
N LEU A 90 7.05 4.66 -13.92
CA LEU A 90 6.09 3.60 -13.63
C LEU A 90 5.88 2.69 -14.86
N LEU A 91 6.30 1.44 -14.75
CA LEU A 91 6.14 0.42 -15.79
C LEU A 91 4.79 -0.31 -15.72
N GLY A 92 4.25 -0.48 -14.51
CA GLY A 92 3.01 -1.20 -14.26
C GLY A 92 2.87 -1.64 -12.81
N TRP A 93 1.78 -2.33 -12.49
CA TRP A 93 1.46 -2.75 -11.12
C TRP A 93 0.62 -4.03 -11.06
N GLY A 94 0.59 -4.63 -9.87
CA GLY A 94 -0.19 -5.83 -9.55
C GLY A 94 0.50 -7.15 -9.88
N ASN A 95 -0.02 -8.22 -9.29
CA ASN A 95 0.55 -9.57 -9.40
C ASN A 95 0.56 -10.09 -10.84
N LYS A 96 -0.42 -9.70 -11.67
CA LYS A 96 -0.45 -10.05 -13.10
C LYS A 96 0.68 -9.40 -13.88
N PHE A 97 1.01 -8.14 -13.58
CA PHE A 97 2.15 -7.46 -14.21
C PHE A 97 3.46 -8.14 -13.81
N LEU A 98 3.62 -8.49 -12.53
CA LEU A 98 4.78 -9.23 -12.06
C LEU A 98 4.93 -10.59 -12.75
N ALA A 99 3.86 -11.39 -12.80
CA ALA A 99 3.85 -12.70 -13.47
C ALA A 99 4.08 -12.61 -15.00
N GLY A 100 3.61 -11.53 -15.64
CA GLY A 100 3.88 -11.28 -17.05
C GLY A 100 5.33 -10.83 -17.30
N SER A 101 5.91 -10.07 -16.38
CA SER A 101 7.29 -9.57 -16.45
C SER A 101 8.34 -10.66 -16.16
N SER A 102 7.97 -11.72 -15.44
CA SER A 102 8.85 -12.84 -15.08
C SER A 102 9.01 -13.90 -16.18
N ARG A 103 8.39 -13.74 -17.36
CA ARG A 103 8.51 -14.68 -18.50
C ARG A 103 9.91 -14.76 -19.16
N LYS A 104 10.96 -14.21 -18.54
CA LYS A 104 12.37 -14.50 -18.87
C LYS A 104 13.25 -14.64 -17.62
N LYS A 105 12.92 -15.55 -16.71
CA LYS A 105 13.84 -16.49 -16.03
C LYS A 105 13.07 -17.24 -14.95
N SER A 106 13.21 -18.57 -14.99
CA SER A 106 12.64 -19.55 -14.06
C SER A 106 12.69 -19.08 -12.61
N TRP A 107 11.54 -19.16 -11.92
CA TRP A 107 11.47 -19.20 -10.46
C TRP A 107 10.88 -20.55 -10.05
N TRP A 108 11.70 -21.58 -10.21
CA TRP A 108 12.00 -22.64 -9.24
C TRP A 108 13.50 -22.86 -9.31
#